data_AF-L7MRL4-F1
#
_entry.id   AF-L7MRL4-F1
#
_cell.length_a   1.000
_cell.length_b   1.000
_cell.length_c   1.000
_cell.angle_alpha   90.00
_cell.angle_beta   90.00
_cell.angle_gamma   90.00
#
_symmetry.space_group_name_H-M   'P 1'
#
loop_
_entity.id
_entity.type
_entity.pdbx_description
1 polymer ?
#
loop_
_entity_poly.entity_id
_entity_poly.type
_entity_poly.pdbx_seq_one_letter_code
_entity_poly.pdbx_strand_id
1 'polypeptide(L)'
;GENWRTSITDMELALPDFFKAFYECLAACEGSREIKDFKDFYLSIADHYIEVLECKIQCEENLTPVIGGYPVEKFVATMYHYLQFAYYKLNDLKNAAPCAVSYLLFDHSDKVMQQNLVYYQYHRDKWGLSDEHFQPRPEAVQFFNVTTLQKELYDFAKENIMDDDEGEVVEYVDDLLELEETG
;
A
#
# COMPACT_ATOMS: atom_id res chain seq x y z
N GLY A 1 -20.32 16.88 14.78
CA GLY A 1 -20.76 18.29 14.67
C GLY A 1 -20.24 18.86 13.37
N GLU A 2 -21.02 19.72 12.71
CA GLU A 2 -20.78 20.27 11.36
C GLU A 2 -19.61 21.29 11.28
N ASN A 3 -18.54 21.10 12.06
CA ASN A 3 -17.37 21.98 12.01
C ASN A 3 -16.35 21.45 10.98
N TRP A 4 -16.68 21.61 9.70
CA TRP A 4 -15.85 21.16 8.58
C TRP A 4 -14.44 21.75 8.62
N ARG A 5 -14.26 22.97 9.15
CA ARG A 5 -12.93 23.60 9.27
C ARG A 5 -12.02 22.86 10.22
N THR A 6 -12.53 22.48 11.39
CA THR A 6 -11.77 21.69 12.36
C THR A 6 -11.50 20.30 11.80
N SER A 7 -12.49 19.64 11.19
CA SER A 7 -12.27 18.33 10.55
C SER A 7 -11.20 18.35 9.46
N ILE A 8 -11.17 19.38 8.61
CA ILE A 8 -10.09 19.55 7.62
C ILE A 8 -8.75 19.71 8.33
N THR A 9 -8.67 20.58 9.33
CA THR A 9 -7.42 20.83 10.07
C THR A 9 -6.88 19.54 10.70
N ASP A 10 -7.75 18.78 11.37
CA ASP A 10 -7.37 17.54 12.03
C ASP A 10 -6.93 16.47 11.01
N MET A 11 -7.63 16.33 9.87
CA MET A 11 -7.28 15.35 8.84
C MET A 11 -6.02 15.74 8.06
N GLU A 12 -5.81 17.02 7.76
CA GLU A 12 -4.59 17.52 7.10
C GLU A 12 -3.34 17.36 7.99
N LEU A 13 -3.52 17.24 9.32
CA LEU A 13 -2.43 16.86 10.24
C LEU A 13 -2.27 15.35 10.34
N ALA A 14 -3.38 14.62 10.47
CA ALA A 14 -3.36 13.17 10.66
C ALA A 14 -2.81 12.41 9.44
N LEU A 15 -3.05 12.89 8.22
CA LEU A 15 -2.64 12.18 7.00
C LEU A 15 -1.10 12.16 6.83
N PRO A 16 -0.37 13.27 6.98
CA PRO A 16 1.09 13.25 7.06
C PRO A 16 1.64 12.39 8.20
N ASP A 17 1.01 12.43 9.39
CA ASP A 17 1.44 11.61 10.53
C ASP A 17 1.28 10.12 10.24
N PHE A 18 0.18 9.72 9.58
CA PHE A 18 -0.01 8.36 9.09
C PHE A 18 1.10 7.96 8.11
N PHE A 19 1.40 8.78 7.10
CA PHE A 19 2.47 8.47 6.16
C PHE A 19 3.83 8.37 6.83
N LYS A 20 4.12 9.24 7.79
CA LYS A 20 5.35 9.16 8.58
C LYS A 20 5.44 7.83 9.32
N ALA A 21 4.39 7.44 10.05
CA ALA A 21 4.34 6.17 10.76
C ALA A 21 4.49 4.97 9.80
N PHE A 22 3.89 5.05 8.61
CA PHE A 22 4.02 4.04 7.56
C PHE A 22 5.49 3.90 7.10
N TYR A 23 6.18 4.99 6.79
CA TYR A 23 7.59 4.91 6.39
C TYR A 23 8.52 4.48 7.52
N GLU A 24 8.21 4.83 8.78
CA GLU A 24 8.93 4.31 9.94
C GLU A 24 8.75 2.79 10.08
N CYS A 25 7.54 2.26 9.84
CA CYS A 25 7.29 0.83 9.79
C CYS A 25 8.09 0.14 8.67
N LEU A 26 8.10 0.71 7.46
CA LEU A 26 8.88 0.16 6.34
C LEU A 26 10.38 0.08 6.65
N ALA A 27 10.93 1.11 7.30
CA ALA A 27 12.33 1.12 7.72
C ALA A 27 12.61 0.07 8.82
N ALA A 28 11.67 -0.13 9.74
CA ALA A 28 11.79 -1.14 10.80
C ALA A 28 11.81 -2.58 10.25
N CYS A 29 11.18 -2.82 9.10
CA CYS A 29 11.20 -4.14 8.45
C CYS A 29 12.57 -4.53 7.87
N GLU A 30 13.50 -3.59 7.65
CA GLU A 30 14.84 -3.88 7.09
C GLU A 30 15.86 -4.36 8.14
N GLY A 31 15.37 -4.88 9.26
CA GLY A 31 16.20 -5.41 10.35
C GLY A 31 16.94 -6.70 10.00
N SER A 32 17.86 -7.11 10.88
CA SER A 32 18.60 -8.36 10.72
C SER A 32 17.70 -9.59 10.84
N ARG A 33 17.92 -10.58 9.97
CA ARG A 33 17.31 -11.92 10.03
C ARG A 33 18.00 -12.82 11.06
N GLU A 34 17.21 -13.60 11.78
CA GLU A 34 17.72 -14.79 12.48
C GLU A 34 17.89 -15.92 11.47
N ILE A 35 19.13 -16.33 11.21
CA ILE A 35 19.43 -17.45 10.31
C ILE A 35 19.03 -18.74 11.01
N LYS A 36 17.89 -19.32 10.59
CA LYS A 36 17.38 -20.61 11.10
C LYS A 36 17.93 -21.78 10.31
N ASP A 37 18.14 -21.59 9.00
CA ASP A 37 18.59 -22.61 8.07
C ASP A 37 19.83 -22.15 7.31
N PHE A 38 20.76 -23.08 7.06
CA PHE A 38 21.98 -22.80 6.30
C PHE A 38 21.75 -23.07 4.81
N LYS A 39 21.30 -22.05 4.08
CA LYS A 39 21.27 -22.05 2.61
C LYS A 39 22.49 -21.35 2.03
N ASP A 40 22.78 -21.58 0.75
CA ASP A 40 23.77 -20.80 0.01
C ASP A 40 23.49 -19.29 0.09
N PHE A 41 24.54 -18.47 -0.07
CA PHE A 41 24.47 -17.02 0.14
C PHE A 41 23.33 -16.34 -0.63
N TYR A 42 23.14 -16.69 -1.91
CA TYR A 42 22.10 -16.08 -2.74
C TYR A 42 20.68 -16.47 -2.31
N LEU A 43 20.48 -17.73 -1.93
CA LEU A 43 19.18 -18.20 -1.42
C LEU A 43 18.85 -17.57 -0.07
N SER A 44 19.86 -17.44 0.81
CA SER A 44 19.70 -16.76 2.09
C SER A 44 19.32 -15.28 1.94
N ILE A 45 19.87 -14.59 0.93
CA ILE A 45 19.48 -13.21 0.60
C ILE A 45 18.05 -13.16 0.07
N ALA A 46 17.69 -14.08 -0.83
CA ALA A 46 16.35 -14.14 -1.41
C ALA A 46 15.29 -14.36 -0.33
N ASP A 47 15.47 -15.35 0.55
CA ASP A 47 14.59 -15.62 1.69
C ASP A 47 14.45 -14.37 2.58
N HIS A 48 15.57 -13.74 2.94
CA HIS A 48 15.55 -12.53 3.75
C HIS A 48 14.77 -11.40 3.08
N TYR A 49 14.95 -11.21 1.77
CA TYR A 49 14.23 -10.17 1.03
C TYR A 49 12.73 -10.43 0.99
N ILE A 50 12.31 -11.69 0.89
CA ILE A 50 10.90 -12.10 0.96
C ILE A 50 10.32 -11.82 2.35
N GLU A 51 11.03 -12.19 3.42
CA GLU A 51 10.62 -11.88 4.81
C GLU A 51 10.47 -10.37 5.04
N VAL A 52 11.39 -9.56 4.49
CA VAL A 52 11.32 -8.10 4.55
C VAL A 52 10.10 -7.57 3.79
N LEU A 53 9.83 -8.09 2.58
CA LEU A 53 8.66 -7.71 1.80
C LEU A 53 7.36 -8.07 2.52
N GLU A 54 7.28 -9.27 3.11
CA GLU A 54 6.14 -9.73 3.90
C GLU A 54 5.85 -8.78 5.07
N CYS A 55 6.88 -8.36 5.79
CA CYS A 55 6.74 -7.36 6.85
C CYS A 55 6.22 -6.01 6.30
N LYS A 56 6.79 -5.54 5.18
CA LYS A 56 6.45 -4.24 4.59
C LYS A 56 5.01 -4.16 4.12
N ILE A 57 4.48 -5.20 3.49
CA ILE A 57 3.08 -5.20 3.00
C ILE A 57 2.05 -5.16 4.15
N GLN A 58 2.44 -5.53 5.37
CA GLN A 58 1.59 -5.48 6.55
C GLN A 58 1.57 -4.09 7.23
N CYS A 59 2.45 -3.17 6.84
CA CYS A 59 2.57 -1.87 7.52
C CYS A 59 1.29 -1.02 7.42
N GLU A 60 0.59 -1.01 6.28
CA GLU A 60 -0.67 -0.27 6.15
C GLU A 60 -1.77 -0.86 7.04
N GLU A 61 -1.91 -2.19 7.04
CA GLU A 61 -2.92 -2.90 7.83
C GLU A 61 -2.68 -2.70 9.35
N ASN A 62 -1.43 -2.81 9.79
CA ASN A 62 -1.04 -2.61 11.19
C ASN A 62 -1.31 -1.19 11.70
N LEU A 63 -1.29 -0.19 10.82
CA LEU A 63 -1.57 1.21 11.15
C LEU A 63 -3.06 1.57 10.98
N THR A 64 -3.85 0.70 10.37
CA THR A 64 -5.26 0.95 10.11
C THR A 64 -6.06 0.88 11.42
N PRO A 65 -6.82 1.93 11.77
CA PRO A 65 -7.59 1.94 13.01
C PRO A 65 -8.75 0.95 12.96
N VAL A 66 -9.08 0.38 14.13
CA VAL A 66 -10.23 -0.51 14.32
C VAL A 66 -11.36 0.26 14.99
N ILE A 67 -12.50 0.40 14.30
CA ILE A 67 -13.68 1.11 14.78
C ILE A 67 -14.80 0.11 15.01
N GLY A 68 -15.32 0.03 16.24
CA GLY A 68 -16.41 -0.90 16.57
C GLY A 68 -16.06 -2.38 16.37
N GLY A 69 -14.77 -2.73 16.40
CA GLY A 69 -14.27 -4.09 16.22
C GLY A 69 -13.89 -4.46 14.78
N TYR A 70 -14.02 -3.54 13.81
CA TYR A 70 -13.68 -3.78 12.42
C TYR A 70 -12.60 -2.80 11.93
N PRO A 71 -11.56 -3.28 11.20
CA PRO A 71 -10.60 -2.39 10.57
C PRO A 71 -11.28 -1.53 9.52
N VAL A 72 -10.85 -0.27 9.39
CA VAL A 72 -11.37 0.62 8.35
C VAL A 72 -10.80 0.20 6.99
N GLU A 73 -11.66 -0.30 6.12
CA GLU A 73 -11.25 -0.66 4.75
C GLU A 73 -10.77 0.57 3.97
N LYS A 74 -9.72 0.38 3.17
CA LYS A 74 -9.11 1.42 2.30
C LYS A 74 -8.88 2.72 3.07
N PHE A 75 -8.19 2.65 4.22
CA PHE A 75 -8.09 3.75 5.16
C PHE A 75 -7.61 5.07 4.53
N VAL A 76 -6.52 5.02 3.76
CA VAL A 76 -5.97 6.20 3.06
C VAL A 76 -6.95 6.79 2.05
N ALA A 77 -7.64 5.93 1.28
CA ALA A 77 -8.70 6.38 0.38
C ALA A 77 -9.81 7.09 1.17
N THR A 78 -10.27 6.47 2.27
CA THR A 78 -11.30 7.03 3.14
C THR A 78 -10.91 8.42 3.67
N MET A 79 -9.64 8.64 4.04
CA MET A 79 -9.15 9.98 4.44
C MET A 79 -9.31 11.01 3.32
N TYR A 80 -8.92 10.67 2.08
CA TYR A 80 -9.10 11.55 0.92
C TYR A 80 -10.55 11.83 0.59
N HIS A 81 -11.44 10.83 0.72
CA HIS A 81 -12.88 11.01 0.55
C HIS A 81 -13.44 12.02 1.55
N TYR A 82 -13.08 11.90 2.83
CA TYR A 82 -13.53 12.86 3.85
C TYR A 82 -12.96 14.26 3.63
N LEU A 83 -11.66 14.39 3.31
CA LEU A 83 -11.05 15.68 2.98
C LEU A 83 -11.76 16.34 1.79
N GLN A 84 -11.94 15.59 0.70
CA GLN A 84 -12.67 16.04 -0.49
C GLN A 84 -14.06 16.56 -0.11
N PHE A 85 -14.83 15.79 0.65
CA PHE A 85 -16.18 16.16 1.04
C PHE A 85 -16.20 17.40 1.94
N ALA A 86 -15.28 17.49 2.91
CA ALA A 86 -15.20 18.63 3.81
C ALA A 86 -14.81 19.92 3.08
N TYR A 87 -13.83 19.87 2.18
CA TYR A 87 -13.46 21.00 1.31
C TYR A 87 -14.62 21.42 0.41
N TYR A 88 -15.35 20.45 -0.16
CA TYR A 88 -16.55 20.72 -0.93
C TYR A 88 -17.62 21.45 -0.12
N LYS A 89 -17.86 21.04 1.15
CA LYS A 89 -18.80 21.72 2.05
C LYS A 89 -18.43 23.16 2.37
N LEU A 90 -17.15 23.52 2.25
CA LEU A 90 -16.65 24.89 2.40
C LEU A 90 -16.47 25.64 1.07
N ASN A 91 -16.93 25.05 -0.04
CA ASN A 91 -16.78 25.59 -1.40
C ASN A 91 -15.31 25.84 -1.80
N ASP A 92 -14.39 25.05 -1.25
CA ASP A 92 -12.97 25.07 -1.59
C ASP A 92 -12.64 23.95 -2.57
N LEU A 93 -13.05 24.13 -3.83
CA LEU A 93 -12.87 23.11 -4.86
C LEU A 93 -11.40 22.95 -5.30
N LYS A 94 -10.56 23.95 -5.03
CA LYS A 94 -9.13 23.87 -5.34
C LYS A 94 -8.44 22.79 -4.52
N ASN A 95 -8.90 22.57 -3.29
CA ASN A 95 -8.43 21.46 -2.46
C ASN A 95 -9.30 20.21 -2.59
N ALA A 96 -10.60 20.34 -2.87
CA ALA A 96 -11.48 19.19 -3.03
C ALA A 96 -11.14 18.33 -4.26
N ALA A 97 -10.85 18.96 -5.40
CA ALA A 97 -10.54 18.27 -6.65
C ALA A 97 -9.29 17.36 -6.54
N PRO A 98 -8.12 17.82 -6.06
CA PRO A 98 -6.96 16.95 -5.92
C PRO A 98 -7.17 15.82 -4.90
N CYS A 99 -7.98 16.03 -3.85
CA CYS A 99 -8.38 14.93 -2.95
C CYS A 99 -9.23 13.87 -3.68
N ALA A 100 -10.18 14.29 -4.53
CA ALA A 100 -10.98 13.38 -5.33
C ALA A 100 -10.13 12.56 -6.32
N VAL A 101 -9.13 13.18 -6.94
CA VAL A 101 -8.18 12.46 -7.82
C VAL A 101 -7.31 11.50 -7.02
N SER A 102 -6.83 11.92 -5.85
CA SER A 102 -6.02 11.08 -4.94
C SER A 102 -6.80 9.86 -4.46
N TYR A 103 -8.09 10.01 -4.15
CA TYR A 103 -8.97 8.89 -3.81
C TYR A 103 -9.03 7.84 -4.91
N LEU A 104 -9.20 8.27 -6.17
CA LEU A 104 -9.32 7.36 -7.32
C LEU A 104 -8.03 6.62 -7.68
N LEU A 105 -6.88 6.98 -7.08
CA LEU A 105 -5.68 6.13 -7.15
C LEU A 105 -5.94 4.79 -6.43
N PHE A 106 -6.62 4.84 -5.29
CA PHE A 106 -6.85 3.67 -4.43
C PHE A 106 -8.15 2.94 -4.76
N ASP A 107 -9.16 3.66 -5.24
CA ASP A 107 -10.41 3.07 -5.71
C ASP A 107 -10.88 3.67 -7.03
N HIS A 108 -10.26 3.21 -8.12
CA HIS A 108 -10.62 3.66 -9.46
C HIS A 108 -12.06 3.27 -9.85
N SER A 109 -12.67 2.27 -9.19
CA SER A 109 -13.97 1.72 -9.54
C SER A 109 -15.16 2.50 -8.97
N ASP A 110 -14.91 3.42 -8.04
CA ASP A 110 -15.94 4.20 -7.37
C ASP A 110 -16.62 5.19 -8.32
N LYS A 111 -17.84 4.84 -8.72
CA LYS A 111 -18.68 5.65 -9.62
C LYS A 111 -19.09 6.99 -9.03
N VAL A 112 -19.24 7.09 -7.71
CA VAL A 112 -19.65 8.33 -7.03
C VAL A 112 -18.51 9.33 -7.11
N MET A 113 -17.29 8.92 -6.77
CA MET A 113 -16.14 9.81 -6.87
C MET A 113 -15.81 10.19 -8.33
N GLN A 114 -15.94 9.26 -9.27
CA GLN A 114 -15.81 9.58 -10.70
C GLN A 114 -16.81 10.66 -11.13
N GLN A 115 -18.07 10.56 -10.71
CA GLN A 115 -19.09 11.59 -11.00
C GLN A 115 -18.77 12.94 -10.34
N ASN A 116 -18.22 12.94 -9.13
CA ASN A 116 -17.76 14.16 -8.46
C ASN A 116 -16.67 14.87 -9.29
N LEU A 117 -15.70 14.13 -9.84
CA LEU A 117 -14.67 14.72 -10.71
C LEU A 117 -15.26 15.31 -12.00
N VAL A 118 -16.17 14.59 -12.66
CA VAL A 118 -16.86 15.10 -13.86
C VAL A 118 -17.61 16.40 -13.53
N TYR A 119 -18.26 16.44 -12.37
CA TYR A 119 -18.96 17.64 -11.89
C TYR A 119 -17.99 18.82 -11.65
N TYR A 120 -16.81 18.57 -11.06
CA TYR A 120 -15.78 19.59 -10.88
C TYR A 120 -15.20 20.10 -12.20
N GLN A 121 -14.94 19.20 -13.14
CA GLN A 121 -14.45 19.55 -14.48
C GLN A 121 -15.47 20.40 -15.25
N TYR A 122 -16.76 20.01 -15.20
CA TYR A 122 -17.83 20.74 -15.89
C TYR A 122 -17.97 22.19 -15.40
N HIS A 123 -17.73 22.43 -14.11
CA HIS A 123 -17.82 23.75 -13.49
C HIS A 123 -16.45 24.42 -13.27
N ARG A 124 -15.40 23.98 -13.99
CA ARG A 124 -14.02 24.47 -13.79
C ARG A 124 -13.90 25.99 -13.84
N ASP A 125 -14.57 26.64 -14.79
CA ASP A 125 -14.47 28.10 -14.96
C ASP A 125 -15.15 28.85 -13.81
N LYS A 126 -16.27 28.31 -13.30
CA LYS A 126 -17.01 28.88 -12.17
C LYS A 126 -16.17 28.87 -10.88
N TRP A 127 -15.34 27.85 -10.70
CA TRP A 127 -14.54 27.67 -9.49
C TRP A 127 -13.06 28.02 -9.68
N GLY A 128 -12.67 28.52 -10.86
CA GLY A 128 -11.29 28.88 -11.17
C GLY A 128 -10.34 27.68 -11.07
N LEU A 129 -10.78 26.52 -11.56
CA LEU A 129 -9.98 25.29 -11.61
C LEU A 129 -9.20 25.19 -12.93
N SER A 130 -7.89 25.01 -12.78
CA SER A 130 -6.94 24.65 -13.84
C SER A 130 -6.65 23.15 -13.81
N ASP A 131 -5.91 22.66 -14.80
CA ASP A 131 -5.58 21.23 -14.93
C ASP A 131 -4.68 20.72 -13.77
N GLU A 132 -3.98 21.63 -13.08
CA GLU A 132 -3.16 21.31 -11.90
C GLU A 132 -4.00 20.81 -10.71
N HIS A 133 -5.25 21.26 -10.59
CA HIS A 133 -6.17 20.82 -9.53
C HIS A 133 -6.75 19.42 -9.80
N PHE A 134 -6.54 18.89 -11.01
CA PHE A 134 -6.95 17.55 -11.41
C PHE A 134 -5.78 16.56 -11.41
N GLN A 135 -4.73 16.87 -10.66
CA GLN A 135 -3.65 15.94 -10.36
C GLN A 135 -3.83 15.38 -8.93
N PRO A 136 -3.45 14.11 -8.69
CA PRO A 136 -3.40 13.57 -7.34
C PRO A 136 -2.35 14.31 -6.51
N ARG A 137 -2.50 14.29 -5.19
CA ARG A 137 -1.51 14.87 -4.30
C ARG A 137 -0.21 14.05 -4.34
N PRO A 138 0.98 14.69 -4.30
CA PRO A 138 2.26 13.98 -4.43
C PRO A 138 2.45 12.86 -3.39
N GLU A 139 2.04 13.10 -2.15
CA GLU A 139 2.12 12.12 -1.06
C GLU A 139 1.22 10.90 -1.30
N ALA A 140 0.06 11.08 -1.93
CA ALA A 140 -0.81 9.98 -2.35
C ALA A 140 -0.15 9.10 -3.41
N VAL A 141 0.47 9.74 -4.41
CA VAL A 141 1.17 9.05 -5.50
C VAL A 141 2.36 8.27 -4.97
N GLN A 142 3.16 8.87 -4.08
CA GLN A 142 4.30 8.22 -3.48
C GLN A 142 3.86 6.98 -2.69
N PHE A 143 2.85 7.13 -1.84
CA PHE A 143 2.30 6.03 -1.05
C PHE A 143 1.78 4.91 -1.96
N PHE A 144 0.95 5.22 -2.96
CA PHE A 144 0.42 4.26 -3.92
C PHE A 144 1.52 3.50 -4.66
N ASN A 145 2.52 4.20 -5.20
CA ASN A 145 3.61 3.57 -5.94
C ASN A 145 4.42 2.61 -5.06
N VAL A 146 4.69 3.00 -3.81
CA VAL A 146 5.44 2.16 -2.86
C VAL A 146 4.64 0.91 -2.48
N THR A 147 3.37 1.06 -2.10
CA THR A 147 2.55 -0.08 -1.68
C THR A 147 2.25 -1.03 -2.83
N THR A 148 1.94 -0.51 -4.03
CA THR A 148 1.73 -1.34 -5.23
C THR A 148 2.99 -2.12 -5.58
N LEU A 149 4.15 -1.46 -5.67
CA LEU A 149 5.39 -2.13 -6.04
C LEU A 149 5.80 -3.19 -5.00
N GLN A 150 5.67 -2.89 -3.70
CA GLN A 150 5.99 -3.86 -2.64
C GLN A 150 5.11 -5.11 -2.73
N LYS A 151 3.82 -4.92 -2.99
CA LYS A 151 2.88 -6.02 -3.16
C LYS A 151 3.18 -6.85 -4.41
N GLU A 152 3.41 -6.20 -5.55
CA GLU A 152 3.78 -6.89 -6.79
C GLU A 152 5.07 -7.71 -6.64
N LEU A 153 6.08 -7.15 -5.96
CA LEU A 153 7.33 -7.86 -5.67
C LEU A 153 7.12 -9.05 -4.74
N TYR A 154 6.31 -8.89 -3.69
CA TYR A 154 6.00 -9.98 -2.76
C TYR A 154 5.23 -11.11 -3.46
N ASP A 155 4.17 -10.77 -4.20
CA ASP A 155 3.35 -11.73 -4.93
C ASP A 155 4.21 -12.48 -5.96
N PHE A 156 5.08 -11.77 -6.71
CA PHE A 156 6.03 -12.40 -7.62
C PHE A 156 6.96 -13.37 -6.90
N ALA A 157 7.54 -12.97 -5.76
CA ALA A 157 8.47 -13.81 -5.03
C ALA A 157 7.79 -15.05 -4.45
N LYS A 158 6.54 -14.91 -3.99
CA LYS A 158 5.73 -16.03 -3.52
C LYS A 158 5.41 -17.04 -4.62
N GLU A 159 5.17 -16.57 -5.84
CA GLU A 159 4.85 -17.44 -6.98
C GLU A 159 6.09 -18.09 -7.63
N ASN A 160 7.27 -17.48 -7.53
CA ASN A 160 8.43 -17.87 -8.35
C ASN A 160 9.72 -18.20 -7.56
N ILE A 161 9.80 -17.85 -6.28
CA ILE A 161 11.04 -17.95 -5.49
C ILE A 161 10.86 -18.78 -4.22
N MET A 162 9.71 -18.67 -3.55
CA MET A 162 9.44 -19.49 -2.38
C MET A 162 9.43 -20.98 -2.78
N ASP A 163 10.14 -21.80 -2.01
CA ASP A 163 10.19 -23.24 -2.22
C ASP A 163 8.76 -23.79 -2.20
N ASP A 164 8.37 -24.53 -3.24
CA ASP A 164 7.08 -25.21 -3.28
C ASP A 164 7.14 -26.27 -2.17
N ASP A 165 6.22 -26.24 -1.21
CA ASP A 165 6.09 -27.26 -0.15
C ASP A 165 5.77 -28.67 -0.73
N GLU A 166 5.84 -28.86 -2.05
CA GLU A 166 5.92 -30.15 -2.74
C GLU A 166 7.31 -30.78 -2.49
N GLY A 167 7.47 -31.30 -1.27
CA GLY A 167 8.35 -32.38 -0.86
C GLY A 167 9.69 -32.52 -1.56
N GLU A 168 10.77 -32.25 -0.80
CA GLU A 168 12.11 -32.80 -1.06
C GLU A 168 12.03 -34.22 -1.66
N VAL A 169 12.28 -34.35 -2.97
CA VAL A 169 12.61 -35.66 -3.55
C VAL A 169 14.09 -35.91 -3.26
N VAL A 170 14.40 -36.30 -2.02
CA VAL A 170 15.67 -36.98 -1.73
C VAL A 170 15.54 -38.44 -2.16
N GLU A 171 15.67 -38.71 -3.45
CA GLU A 171 15.73 -40.09 -3.97
C GLU A 171 16.64 -40.17 -5.21
N TYR A 172 17.89 -39.69 -5.16
CA TYR A 172 18.86 -40.04 -6.22
C TYR A 172 20.31 -40.19 -5.77
N VAL A 173 20.65 -39.90 -4.51
CA VAL A 173 22.04 -40.00 -4.04
C VAL A 173 22.33 -41.33 -3.33
N ASP A 174 21.35 -41.92 -2.63
CA ASP A 174 21.53 -43.22 -1.97
C ASP A 174 21.48 -44.40 -2.97
N ASP A 175 20.64 -44.33 -4.01
CA ASP A 175 20.58 -45.38 -5.05
C ASP A 175 21.84 -45.49 -5.90
N LEU A 176 22.64 -44.42 -6.00
CA LEU A 176 23.90 -44.45 -6.76
C LEU A 176 25.03 -45.14 -5.97
N LEU A 177 24.96 -45.11 -4.64
CA LEU A 177 25.96 -45.73 -3.77
C LEU A 177 25.72 -47.24 -3.61
N GLU A 178 24.48 -47.71 -3.69
CA GLU A 178 24.17 -49.15 -3.64
C GLU A 178 24.53 -49.89 -4.94
N LEU A 179 24.61 -49.19 -6.08
CA LEU A 179 25.02 -49.77 -7.37
C LEU A 179 26.54 -49.89 -7.53
N GLU A 180 27.35 -49.14 -6.77
CA GLU A 180 28.81 -49.27 -6.78
C GLU A 180 29.32 -50.39 -5.85
N GLU A 181 28.53 -50.85 -4.88
CA GLU A 181 28.93 -51.97 -3.99
C GLU A 181 28.59 -53.37 -4.54
N THR A 182 27.91 -53.48 -5.69
CA THR A 182 27.53 -54.77 -6.32
C THR A 182 28.21 -55.07 -7.66
N GLY A 183 29.29 -54.34 -8.01
CA GLY A 183 30.13 -54.57 -9.20
C GLY A 183 31.35 -55.46 -8.97
#